data_AF-A0A6A3FXA8-F1
#
_entry.id   AF-A0A6A3FXA8-F1
#
_cell.length_a   1.000
_cell.length_b   1.000
_cell.length_c   1.000
_cell.angle_alpha   90.00
_cell.angle_beta   90.00
_cell.angle_gamma   90.00
#
_symmetry.space_group_name_H-M   'P 1'
#
loop_
_entity.id
_entity.type
_entity.pdbx_description
1 polymer ?
#
loop_
_entity_poly.entity_id
_entity_poly.type
_entity_poly.pdbx_seq_one_letter_code
_entity_poly.pdbx_strand_id
1 'polypeptide(L)'
;MVKLVCAIVGRRGGVFGVDIDATKCVDVLKEAIIKESKNIRCDTPDLELYLAKRGDAWLPSNDPSVQDLRLGHTDNEIIKEIIGGEMVDPTWTIQKWLNENKMVGEHAPKSEQIHVLVAVEEDGASEEQQFQIDVDPAFVDDLQPYKATALHLKNHVIVESLARQIVEVSTCSHGEPTPFIVLENSSGTGKTQMAFNLQHSGLCEVFYIVCAKPGDSDQRVYKAFDKRSKSFRRCVAADMNQLKSGSIGDIRGTRQLYLYGFIVAALRGDSTFCGPALRSEVVEALERRQKCGAKPCLFPR
;
A
#
# COMPACT_ATOMS: atom_id res chain seq x y z
N MET A 1 26.95 16.00 -7.76
CA MET A 1 26.09 15.06 -8.51
C MET A 1 26.82 13.74 -8.65
N VAL A 2 26.13 12.64 -8.32
CA VAL A 2 26.58 11.26 -8.46
C VAL A 2 25.58 10.56 -9.36
N LYS A 3 26.07 9.73 -10.29
CA LYS A 3 25.24 8.92 -11.17
C LYS A 3 25.19 7.50 -10.62
N LEU A 4 24.00 7.05 -10.23
CA LEU A 4 23.75 5.70 -9.74
C LEU A 4 23.06 4.88 -10.82
N VAL A 5 23.55 3.66 -11.04
CA VAL A 5 22.89 2.67 -11.90
C VAL A 5 22.08 1.76 -10.99
N CYS A 6 20.77 1.77 -11.18
CA CYS A 6 19.81 1.03 -10.40
C CYS A 6 19.34 -0.19 -11.19
N ALA A 7 19.04 -1.29 -10.51
CA ALA A 7 18.40 -2.46 -11.09
C ALA A 7 17.20 -2.90 -10.24
N ILE A 8 16.03 -2.97 -10.85
CA ILE A 8 14.80 -3.45 -10.19
C ILE A 8 14.79 -4.97 -10.16
N VAL A 9 14.58 -5.50 -8.97
CA VAL A 9 14.46 -6.94 -8.73
C VAL A 9 13.10 -7.43 -9.23
N GLY A 10 13.09 -8.57 -9.94
CA GLY A 10 11.86 -9.21 -10.41
C GLY A 10 11.15 -8.54 -11.61
N ARG A 11 11.73 -7.49 -12.21
CA ARG A 11 11.12 -6.80 -13.36
C ARG A 11 12.02 -6.74 -14.59
N ARG A 12 11.49 -7.22 -15.71
CA ARG A 12 12.20 -7.26 -17.00
C ARG A 12 12.65 -5.86 -17.44
N GLY A 13 13.91 -5.73 -17.85
CA GLY A 13 14.50 -4.47 -18.29
C GLY A 13 14.64 -3.41 -17.19
N GLY A 14 14.59 -3.81 -15.92
CA GLY A 14 14.61 -2.92 -14.75
C GLY A 14 15.91 -2.17 -14.47
N VAL A 15 16.87 -2.09 -15.41
CA VAL A 15 18.17 -1.42 -15.21
C VAL A 15 18.15 -0.02 -15.82
N PHE A 16 18.48 1.02 -15.04
CA PHE A 16 18.46 2.41 -15.48
C PHE A 16 19.39 3.29 -14.63
N GLY A 17 19.71 4.49 -15.12
CA GLY A 17 20.53 5.47 -14.40
C GLY A 17 19.69 6.53 -13.70
N VAL A 18 20.15 6.98 -12.54
CA VAL A 18 19.57 8.08 -11.76
C VAL A 18 20.69 9.05 -11.38
N ASP A 19 20.48 10.33 -11.64
CA ASP A 19 21.39 11.40 -11.23
C ASP A 19 20.89 12.06 -9.94
N ILE A 20 21.74 12.11 -8.90
CA ILE A 20 21.38 12.66 -7.59
C ILE A 20 22.52 13.47 -6.96
N ASP A 21 22.18 14.49 -6.18
CA ASP A 21 23.15 15.18 -5.34
C ASP A 21 23.50 14.31 -4.11
N ALA A 22 24.79 14.04 -3.90
CA ALA A 22 25.27 13.18 -2.82
C ALA A 22 24.91 13.68 -1.41
N THR A 23 24.64 14.97 -1.27
CA THR A 23 24.22 15.59 -0.01
C THR A 23 22.75 15.33 0.34
N LYS A 24 21.96 14.82 -0.61
CA LYS A 24 20.54 14.48 -0.40
C LYS A 24 20.39 13.14 0.31
N CYS A 25 19.26 12.98 0.98
CA CYS A 25 18.90 11.77 1.68
C CYS A 25 18.39 10.67 0.74
N VAL A 26 18.40 9.44 1.24
CA VAL A 26 17.97 8.24 0.52
C VAL A 26 16.49 8.28 0.18
N ASP A 27 15.66 8.94 0.98
CA ASP A 27 14.25 9.23 0.64
C ASP A 27 14.11 9.94 -0.72
N VAL A 28 14.91 10.98 -0.97
CA VAL A 28 14.97 11.71 -2.25
C VAL A 28 15.46 10.80 -3.38
N LEU A 29 16.36 9.86 -3.08
CA LEU A 29 16.77 8.85 -4.07
C LEU A 29 15.62 7.92 -4.44
N LYS A 30 14.85 7.43 -3.47
CA LYS A 30 13.68 6.59 -3.74
C LYS A 30 12.66 7.32 -4.63
N GLU A 31 12.39 8.60 -4.36
CA GLU A 31 11.53 9.43 -5.23
C GLU A 31 12.08 9.55 -6.65
N ALA A 32 13.39 9.79 -6.80
CA ALA A 32 14.04 9.88 -8.11
C ALA A 32 13.97 8.56 -8.88
N ILE A 33 14.16 7.43 -8.19
CA ILE A 33 14.05 6.07 -8.76
C ILE A 33 12.65 5.80 -9.28
N ILE A 34 11.60 6.14 -8.50
CA ILE A 34 10.21 5.99 -8.92
C ILE A 34 9.92 6.86 -10.15
N LYS A 35 10.43 8.09 -10.17
CA LYS A 35 10.22 9.04 -11.27
C LYS A 35 10.89 8.59 -12.57
N GLU A 36 12.12 8.09 -12.50
CA GLU A 36 12.89 7.67 -13.68
C GLU A 36 12.48 6.29 -14.18
N SER A 37 11.98 5.42 -13.29
CA SER A 37 11.55 4.09 -13.68
C SER A 37 10.18 4.10 -14.35
N LYS A 38 10.11 3.51 -15.54
CA LYS A 38 8.84 3.19 -16.21
C LYS A 38 8.24 1.86 -15.73
N ASN A 39 9.02 1.06 -15.00
CA ASN A 39 8.70 -0.33 -14.70
C ASN A 39 8.17 -0.55 -13.28
N ILE A 40 8.19 0.46 -12.39
CA ILE A 40 7.61 0.39 -11.05
C ILE A 40 6.58 1.50 -10.85
N ARG A 41 5.50 1.17 -10.13
CA ARG A 41 4.48 2.09 -9.63
C ARG A 41 4.18 1.69 -8.20
N CYS A 42 4.91 2.25 -7.26
CA CYS A 42 4.77 1.99 -5.84
C CYS A 42 5.15 3.26 -5.06
N ASP A 43 4.79 3.28 -3.79
CA ASP A 43 5.05 4.40 -2.91
C ASP A 43 6.51 4.33 -2.41
N THR A 44 7.12 5.49 -2.10
CA THR A 44 8.50 5.57 -1.58
C THR A 44 8.78 4.64 -0.38
N PRO A 45 7.87 4.43 0.59
CA PRO A 45 8.07 3.48 1.69
C PRO A 45 8.17 2.03 1.23
N ASP A 46 7.51 1.66 0.13
CA ASP A 46 7.47 0.31 -0.41
C ASP A 46 8.73 -0.01 -1.25
N LEU A 47 9.61 0.97 -1.49
CA LEU A 47 10.93 0.75 -2.09
C LEU A 47 11.96 0.42 -1.02
N GLU A 48 12.62 -0.71 -1.17
CA GLU A 48 13.81 -1.06 -0.42
C GLU A 48 15.03 -0.93 -1.33
N LEU A 49 16.06 -0.25 -0.81
CA LEU A 49 17.29 -0.01 -1.55
C LEU A 49 18.43 -0.76 -0.87
N TYR A 50 19.22 -1.45 -1.69
CA TYR A 50 20.38 -2.21 -1.26
C TYR A 50 21.58 -1.82 -2.11
N LEU A 51 22.78 -1.78 -1.53
CA LEU A 51 23.99 -1.64 -2.31
C LEU A 51 24.25 -2.92 -3.09
N ALA A 52 24.34 -2.81 -4.42
CA ALA A 52 24.62 -3.95 -5.29
C ALA A 52 26.11 -4.32 -5.21
N LYS A 53 26.57 -4.82 -4.06
CA LYS A 53 27.98 -5.13 -3.80
C LYS A 53 28.16 -6.49 -3.13
N ARG A 54 29.33 -7.10 -3.35
CA ARG A 54 29.84 -8.25 -2.60
C ARG A 54 31.17 -7.87 -1.96
N GLY A 55 31.22 -7.88 -0.63
CA GLY A 55 32.33 -7.30 0.12
C GLY A 55 32.47 -5.81 -0.21
N ASP A 56 33.64 -5.44 -0.73
CA ASP A 56 33.98 -4.06 -1.11
C ASP A 56 33.93 -3.84 -2.65
N ALA A 57 33.32 -4.76 -3.42
CA ALA A 57 33.23 -4.68 -4.88
C ALA A 57 31.78 -4.60 -5.39
N TRP A 58 31.52 -3.69 -6.33
CA TRP A 58 30.22 -3.57 -7.01
C TRP A 58 29.91 -4.76 -7.91
N LEU A 59 28.63 -5.04 -8.11
CA LEU A 59 28.13 -6.04 -9.04
C LEU A 59 28.35 -5.59 -10.50
N PRO A 60 29.13 -6.32 -11.32
CA PRO A 60 29.35 -5.96 -12.72
C PRO A 60 28.08 -6.06 -13.54
N SER A 61 27.85 -5.13 -14.47
CA SER A 61 26.65 -5.12 -15.32
C SER A 61 26.56 -6.27 -16.35
N ASN A 62 27.67 -6.98 -16.57
CA ASN A 62 27.78 -8.18 -17.40
C ASN A 62 27.73 -9.48 -16.59
N ASP A 63 27.61 -9.39 -15.25
CA ASP A 63 27.48 -10.56 -14.40
C ASP A 63 26.22 -11.36 -14.78
N PRO A 64 26.27 -12.71 -14.81
CA PRO A 64 25.11 -13.54 -15.11
C PRO A 64 23.88 -13.22 -14.24
N SER A 65 24.07 -12.87 -12.97
CA SER A 65 22.97 -12.49 -12.07
C SER A 65 22.26 -11.20 -12.50
N VAL A 66 22.97 -10.28 -13.17
CA VAL A 66 22.35 -9.08 -13.74
C VAL A 66 21.56 -9.40 -14.99
N GLN A 67 21.94 -10.44 -15.74
CA GLN A 67 21.12 -10.92 -16.86
C GLN A 67 19.79 -11.50 -16.36
N ASP A 68 19.82 -12.26 -15.27
CA ASP A 68 18.61 -12.77 -14.60
C ASP A 68 17.70 -11.62 -14.15
N LEU A 69 18.25 -10.58 -13.53
CA LEU A 69 17.50 -9.36 -13.18
C LEU A 69 16.86 -8.70 -14.42
N ARG A 70 17.61 -8.59 -15.53
CA ARG A 70 17.08 -8.01 -16.77
C ARG A 70 15.97 -8.86 -17.38
N LEU A 71 15.95 -10.15 -17.14
CA LEU A 71 14.87 -11.05 -17.54
C LEU A 71 13.70 -11.04 -16.55
N GLY A 72 13.91 -10.49 -15.34
CA GLY A 72 12.92 -10.43 -14.27
C GLY A 72 12.91 -11.67 -13.36
N HIS A 73 13.96 -12.50 -13.40
CA HIS A 73 14.08 -13.66 -12.52
C HIS A 73 14.57 -13.23 -11.14
N THR A 74 13.99 -13.82 -10.09
CA THR A 74 14.31 -13.53 -8.68
C THR A 74 15.05 -14.67 -7.97
N ASP A 75 15.18 -15.83 -8.62
CA ASP A 75 15.76 -17.03 -7.99
C ASP A 75 17.29 -17.03 -7.88
N ASN A 76 17.95 -15.97 -8.31
CA ASN A 76 19.40 -15.89 -8.30
C ASN A 76 19.94 -15.69 -6.87
N GLU A 77 20.78 -16.62 -6.41
CA GLU A 77 21.35 -16.63 -5.05
C GLU A 77 22.18 -15.38 -4.72
N ILE A 78 22.86 -14.78 -5.72
CA ILE A 78 23.62 -13.54 -5.52
C ILE A 78 22.68 -12.39 -5.16
N ILE A 79 21.55 -12.31 -5.86
CA ILE A 79 20.55 -11.26 -5.65
C ILE A 79 19.87 -11.45 -4.29
N LYS A 80 19.52 -12.69 -3.95
CA LYS A 80 18.95 -13.03 -2.62
C LYS A 80 19.90 -12.69 -1.49
N GLU A 81 21.20 -12.96 -1.64
CA GLU A 81 22.22 -12.61 -0.65
C GLU A 81 22.30 -11.09 -0.44
N ILE A 82 22.30 -10.30 -1.52
CA ILE A 82 22.38 -8.84 -1.41
C ILE A 82 21.13 -8.26 -0.74
N ILE A 83 19.94 -8.76 -1.10
CA ILE A 83 18.66 -8.32 -0.50
C ILE A 83 18.54 -8.79 0.96
N GLY A 84 19.11 -9.94 1.31
CA GLY A 84 19.20 -10.39 2.70
C GLY A 84 20.18 -9.58 3.57
N GLY A 85 20.89 -8.61 2.97
CA GLY A 85 21.78 -7.69 3.67
C GLY A 85 21.06 -6.56 4.39
N GLU A 86 21.84 -5.60 4.90
CA GLU A 86 21.31 -4.44 5.61
C GLU A 86 20.67 -3.44 4.64
N MET A 87 19.37 -3.19 4.81
CA MET A 87 18.66 -2.13 4.09
C MET A 87 19.19 -0.76 4.52
N VAL A 88 19.30 0.17 3.56
CA VAL A 88 19.73 1.53 3.89
C VAL A 88 18.67 2.30 4.66
N ASP A 89 19.11 3.01 5.70
CA ASP A 89 18.29 3.96 6.44
C ASP A 89 17.89 5.15 5.54
N PRO A 90 16.58 5.40 5.34
CA PRO A 90 16.08 6.48 4.49
C PRO A 90 16.56 7.88 4.91
N THR A 91 16.92 8.07 6.18
CA THR A 91 17.38 9.35 6.73
C THR A 91 18.84 9.66 6.40
N TRP A 92 19.60 8.69 5.88
CA TRP A 92 21.00 8.89 5.55
C TRP A 92 21.16 9.65 4.24
N THR A 93 22.14 10.55 4.20
CA THR A 93 22.61 11.13 2.93
C THR A 93 23.27 10.07 2.07
N ILE A 94 23.23 10.21 0.73
CA ILE A 94 23.94 9.30 -0.19
C ILE A 94 25.44 9.28 0.11
N GLN A 95 26.04 10.42 0.44
CA GLN A 95 27.45 10.49 0.82
C GLN A 95 27.75 9.65 2.06
N LYS A 96 26.95 9.78 3.13
CA LYS A 96 27.07 8.94 4.32
C LYS A 96 26.90 7.47 3.98
N TRP A 97 25.88 7.13 3.19
CA TRP A 97 25.61 5.76 2.77
C TRP A 97 26.80 5.12 2.07
N LEU A 98 27.43 5.83 1.13
CA LEU A 98 28.63 5.35 0.44
C LEU A 98 29.86 5.28 1.37
N ASN A 99 30.06 6.26 2.25
CA ASN A 99 31.19 6.31 3.18
C ASN A 99 31.19 5.12 4.15
N GLU A 100 30.08 4.90 4.84
CA GLU A 100 29.93 3.81 5.84
C GLU A 100 30.10 2.43 5.19
N ASN A 101 29.76 2.33 3.91
CA ASN A 101 29.89 1.11 3.13
C ASN A 101 31.21 0.99 2.34
N LYS A 102 32.17 1.90 2.57
CA LYS A 102 33.49 1.95 1.90
C LYS A 102 33.43 2.09 0.37
N MET A 103 32.32 2.56 -0.17
CA MET A 103 32.08 2.72 -1.61
C MET A 103 32.53 4.11 -2.09
N VAL A 104 33.76 4.48 -1.74
CA VAL A 104 34.37 5.78 -2.04
C VAL A 104 35.80 5.63 -2.56
N GLY A 105 36.35 6.72 -3.10
CA GLY A 105 37.70 6.70 -3.69
C GLY A 105 37.78 5.72 -4.86
N GLU A 106 38.62 4.70 -4.75
CA GLU A 106 38.76 3.66 -5.78
C GLU A 106 37.49 2.81 -5.97
N HIS A 107 36.66 2.68 -4.93
CA HIS A 107 35.40 1.94 -4.94
C HIS A 107 34.17 2.83 -5.19
N ALA A 108 34.37 4.10 -5.56
CA ALA A 108 33.27 4.98 -5.92
C ALA A 108 32.45 4.42 -7.12
N PRO A 109 31.16 4.79 -7.25
CA PRO A 109 30.33 4.42 -8.39
C PRO A 109 30.99 4.73 -9.75
N LYS A 110 31.00 3.74 -10.66
CA LYS A 110 31.62 3.83 -12.01
C LYS A 110 30.69 3.27 -13.08
N SER A 111 31.05 3.49 -14.35
CA SER A 111 30.32 2.87 -15.47
C SER A 111 30.40 1.35 -15.42
N GLU A 112 29.46 0.68 -16.10
CA GLU A 112 29.40 -0.79 -16.27
C GLU A 112 29.19 -1.60 -14.98
N GLN A 113 28.73 -0.96 -13.91
CA GLN A 113 28.41 -1.58 -12.62
C GLN A 113 26.97 -1.26 -12.22
N ILE A 114 26.33 -2.19 -11.52
CA ILE A 114 25.09 -1.92 -10.80
C ILE A 114 25.46 -1.40 -9.41
N HIS A 115 24.84 -0.31 -9.00
CA HIS A 115 25.13 0.36 -7.73
C HIS A 115 24.02 0.13 -6.71
N VAL A 116 22.77 0.14 -7.16
CA VAL A 116 21.61 -0.01 -6.27
C VAL A 116 20.73 -1.14 -6.79
N LEU A 117 20.47 -2.13 -5.95
CA LEU A 117 19.33 -3.02 -6.15
C LEU A 117 18.09 -2.37 -5.54
N VAL A 118 17.05 -2.28 -6.36
CA VAL A 118 15.75 -1.76 -5.97
C VAL A 118 14.84 -2.97 -5.82
N ALA A 119 14.64 -3.41 -4.58
CA ALA A 119 13.54 -4.31 -4.30
C ALA A 119 12.32 -3.44 -4.05
N VAL A 120 11.20 -3.86 -4.61
CA VAL A 120 9.90 -3.38 -4.15
C VAL A 120 9.48 -4.43 -3.15
N GLU A 121 8.96 -4.03 -1.98
CA GLU A 121 8.18 -4.93 -1.14
C GLU A 121 6.95 -5.39 -1.97
N GLU A 122 7.18 -6.35 -2.85
CA GLU A 122 6.15 -7.20 -3.39
C GLU A 122 6.05 -8.34 -2.39
N ASP A 123 5.17 -8.17 -1.40
CA ASP A 123 4.80 -9.23 -0.46
C ASP A 123 4.48 -10.53 -1.24
N GLY A 124 5.48 -11.41 -1.34
CA GLY A 124 5.40 -12.81 -1.76
C GLY A 124 4.73 -13.04 -3.12
N ALA A 125 5.50 -12.99 -4.21
CA ALA A 125 5.14 -13.70 -5.44
C ALA A 125 5.53 -15.18 -5.31
N SER A 126 4.89 -15.90 -4.38
CA SER A 126 4.73 -17.37 -4.36
C SER A 126 3.90 -17.75 -3.13
N GLU A 127 2.95 -18.67 -3.33
CA GLU A 127 1.93 -19.14 -2.41
C GLU A 127 0.65 -18.29 -2.37
N GLU A 128 -0.49 -18.99 -2.42
CA GLU A 128 -1.87 -18.51 -2.55
C GLU A 128 -2.06 -17.13 -1.90
N GLN A 129 -2.31 -16.09 -2.71
CA GLN A 129 -2.40 -14.69 -2.26
C GLN A 129 -3.52 -14.53 -1.22
N GLN A 130 -3.16 -14.76 0.04
CA GLN A 130 -4.00 -14.54 1.21
C GLN A 130 -3.84 -13.08 1.61
N PHE A 131 -4.89 -12.31 1.44
CA PHE A 131 -4.96 -10.90 1.76
C PHE A 131 -5.44 -10.73 3.20
N GLN A 132 -4.83 -9.81 3.96
CA GLN A 132 -5.23 -9.52 5.33
C GLN A 132 -6.17 -8.32 5.39
N ILE A 133 -7.28 -8.48 6.10
CA ILE A 133 -8.32 -7.46 6.26
C ILE A 133 -8.41 -6.97 7.71
N ASP A 134 -7.99 -7.75 8.69
CA ASP A 134 -8.12 -7.31 10.08
C ASP A 134 -7.22 -6.13 10.45
N VAL A 135 -7.60 -5.48 11.56
CA VAL A 135 -6.78 -4.48 12.22
C VAL A 135 -5.55 -5.20 12.81
N ASP A 136 -4.37 -4.63 12.61
CA ASP A 136 -3.14 -5.21 13.11
C ASP A 136 -3.13 -5.19 14.65
N PRO A 137 -3.11 -6.37 15.32
CA PRO A 137 -3.13 -6.45 16.78
C PRO A 137 -1.96 -5.71 17.44
N ALA A 138 -0.82 -5.59 16.76
CA ALA A 138 0.38 -4.93 17.30
C ALA A 138 0.18 -3.42 17.53
N PHE A 139 -0.78 -2.80 16.83
CA PHE A 139 -1.03 -1.35 16.88
C PHE A 139 -2.45 -1.01 17.38
N VAL A 140 -3.21 -1.97 17.91
CA VAL A 140 -4.57 -1.73 18.43
C VAL A 140 -4.58 -0.71 19.57
N ASP A 141 -3.52 -0.65 20.37
CA ASP A 141 -3.39 0.29 21.47
C ASP A 141 -3.23 1.74 20.99
N ASP A 142 -2.66 1.96 19.80
CA ASP A 142 -2.56 3.28 19.18
C ASP A 142 -3.95 3.83 18.77
N LEU A 143 -5.00 3.00 18.77
CA LEU A 143 -6.38 3.42 18.52
C LEU A 143 -7.08 3.97 19.77
N GLN A 144 -6.55 3.70 20.98
CA GLN A 144 -7.24 4.01 22.24
C GLN A 144 -7.57 5.50 22.43
N PRO A 145 -6.69 6.47 22.09
CA PRO A 145 -7.03 7.88 22.20
C PRO A 145 -8.27 8.28 21.38
N TYR A 146 -8.40 7.70 20.18
CA TYR A 146 -9.53 7.92 19.29
C TYR A 146 -10.81 7.27 19.83
N LYS A 147 -10.71 6.04 20.35
CA LYS A 147 -11.83 5.32 20.99
C LYS A 147 -12.34 6.06 22.23
N ALA A 148 -11.44 6.51 23.10
CA ALA A 148 -11.78 7.27 24.31
C ALA A 148 -12.51 8.58 23.97
N THR A 149 -12.02 9.31 22.97
CA THR A 149 -12.67 10.54 22.50
C THR A 149 -14.04 10.23 21.87
N ALA A 150 -14.14 9.17 21.07
CA ALA A 150 -15.37 8.76 20.44
C ALA A 150 -16.45 8.33 21.45
N LEU A 151 -16.06 7.73 22.58
CA LEU A 151 -16.99 7.39 23.65
C LEU A 151 -17.73 8.61 24.21
N HIS A 152 -17.05 9.76 24.28
CA HIS A 152 -17.65 11.02 24.73
C HIS A 152 -18.47 11.72 23.63
N LEU A 153 -18.05 11.59 22.37
CA LEU A 153 -18.65 12.31 21.25
C LEU A 153 -19.76 11.55 20.51
N LYS A 154 -19.97 10.26 20.77
CA LYS A 154 -20.93 9.42 20.03
C LYS A 154 -22.38 9.94 20.01
N ASN A 155 -22.80 10.66 21.06
CA ASN A 155 -24.13 11.25 21.19
C ASN A 155 -24.14 12.76 20.86
N HIS A 156 -23.05 13.29 20.31
CA HIS A 156 -22.99 14.69 19.91
C HIS A 156 -23.94 14.91 18.72
N VAL A 157 -24.67 16.03 18.71
CA VAL A 157 -25.71 16.33 17.71
C VAL A 157 -25.23 16.17 16.26
N ILE A 158 -23.99 16.57 15.99
CA ILE A 158 -23.36 16.43 14.65
C ILE A 158 -23.15 14.95 14.28
N VAL A 159 -22.69 14.12 15.22
CA VAL A 159 -22.44 12.69 14.99
C VAL A 159 -23.76 11.96 14.78
N GLU A 160 -24.76 12.23 15.62
CA GLU A 160 -26.09 11.63 15.46
C GLU A 160 -26.76 12.03 14.16
N SER A 161 -26.71 13.32 13.80
CA SER A 161 -27.29 13.81 12.55
C SER A 161 -26.64 13.13 11.34
N LEU A 162 -25.30 13.03 11.31
CA LEU A 162 -24.58 12.40 10.21
C LEU A 162 -24.87 10.89 10.15
N ALA A 163 -24.86 10.21 11.30
CA ALA A 163 -25.17 8.78 11.36
C ALA A 163 -26.60 8.48 10.88
N ARG A 164 -27.59 9.32 11.21
CA ARG A 164 -28.96 9.17 10.68
C ARG A 164 -29.02 9.36 9.17
N GLN A 165 -28.33 10.36 8.62
CA GLN A 165 -28.27 10.56 7.16
C GLN A 165 -27.63 9.36 6.44
N ILE A 166 -26.57 8.79 7.01
CA ILE A 166 -25.92 7.57 6.51
C ILE A 166 -26.93 6.41 6.45
N VAL A 167 -27.70 6.20 7.53
CA VAL A 167 -28.74 5.17 7.59
C VAL A 167 -29.85 5.43 6.57
N GLU A 168 -30.35 6.66 6.50
CA GLU A 168 -31.43 7.05 5.59
C GLU A 168 -31.05 6.79 4.13
N VAL A 169 -29.87 7.27 3.69
CA VAL A 169 -29.33 7.02 2.35
C VAL A 169 -29.21 5.52 2.06
N SER A 170 -28.77 4.73 3.05
CA SER A 170 -28.64 3.28 2.90
C SER A 170 -29.99 2.55 2.79
N THR A 171 -31.07 3.15 3.28
CA THR A 171 -32.44 2.58 3.25
C THR A 171 -33.32 3.09 2.11
N CYS A 172 -33.06 4.30 1.58
CA CYS A 172 -33.90 4.96 0.58
C CYS A 172 -33.54 4.61 -0.87
N SER A 173 -32.47 3.85 -1.11
CA SER A 173 -32.10 3.43 -2.46
C SER A 173 -33.10 2.39 -2.98
N HIS A 174 -33.94 2.82 -3.94
CA HIS A 174 -35.06 2.09 -4.56
C HIS A 174 -34.66 0.72 -5.17
N GLY A 175 -34.41 -0.29 -4.34
CA GLY A 175 -34.12 -1.66 -4.76
C GLY A 175 -32.66 -1.93 -5.18
N GLU A 176 -31.81 -0.92 -5.26
CA GLU A 176 -30.35 -1.11 -5.43
C GLU A 176 -29.63 -0.83 -4.10
N PRO A 177 -28.75 -1.70 -3.61
CA PRO A 177 -27.99 -1.44 -2.39
C PRO A 177 -27.10 -0.21 -2.58
N THR A 178 -27.15 0.76 -1.65
CA THR A 178 -26.19 1.88 -1.69
C THR A 178 -24.77 1.33 -1.46
N PRO A 179 -23.85 1.43 -2.44
CA PRO A 179 -22.64 0.62 -2.42
C PRO A 179 -21.50 1.24 -1.60
N PHE A 180 -21.48 2.56 -1.37
CA PHE A 180 -20.47 3.24 -0.55
C PHE A 180 -20.91 4.67 -0.22
N ILE A 181 -20.40 5.20 0.89
CA ILE A 181 -20.56 6.59 1.32
C ILE A 181 -19.16 7.19 1.52
N VAL A 182 -18.89 8.30 0.84
CA VAL A 182 -17.62 9.04 0.99
C VAL A 182 -17.87 10.24 1.90
N LEU A 183 -17.06 10.36 2.96
CA LEU A 183 -17.05 11.54 3.83
C LEU A 183 -15.94 12.48 3.36
N GLU A 184 -16.31 13.55 2.65
CA GLU A 184 -15.37 14.57 2.22
C GLU A 184 -15.28 15.70 3.25
N ASN A 185 -14.07 16.07 3.66
CA ASN A 185 -13.83 17.23 4.53
C ASN A 185 -12.41 17.78 4.34
N SER A 186 -12.18 19.04 4.71
CA SER A 186 -10.85 19.68 4.64
C SER A 186 -9.82 18.97 5.55
N SER A 187 -8.53 19.08 5.23
CA SER A 187 -7.47 18.44 6.02
C SER A 187 -7.43 18.99 7.45
N GLY A 188 -7.09 18.14 8.44
CA GLY A 188 -6.98 18.54 9.85
C GLY A 188 -8.30 18.72 10.62
N THR A 189 -9.47 18.55 9.99
CA THR A 189 -10.78 18.75 10.66
C THR A 189 -11.30 17.56 11.47
N GLY A 190 -10.45 16.56 11.73
CA GLY A 190 -10.80 15.41 12.55
C GLY A 190 -11.59 14.31 11.82
N LYS A 191 -11.36 14.10 10.52
CA LYS A 191 -11.99 13.00 9.74
C LYS A 191 -11.80 11.63 10.38
N THR A 192 -10.56 11.31 10.76
CA THR A 192 -10.23 10.07 11.47
C THR A 192 -11.04 9.98 12.76
N GLN A 193 -11.07 11.04 13.57
CA GLN A 193 -11.89 11.07 14.79
C GLN A 193 -13.38 10.89 14.50
N MET A 194 -13.93 11.51 13.45
CA MET A 194 -15.33 11.33 13.05
C MET A 194 -15.63 9.89 12.66
N ALA A 195 -14.73 9.20 11.97
CA ALA A 195 -14.87 7.77 11.66
C ALA A 195 -14.99 6.94 12.95
N PHE A 196 -14.16 7.20 13.96
CA PHE A 196 -14.29 6.55 15.27
C PHE A 196 -15.59 6.94 16.00
N ASN A 197 -16.01 8.20 15.93
CA ASN A 197 -17.26 8.67 16.54
C ASN A 197 -18.46 7.94 15.92
N LEU A 198 -18.51 7.83 14.60
CA LEU A 198 -19.54 7.10 13.85
C LEU A 198 -19.54 5.62 14.21
N GLN A 199 -18.38 4.99 14.32
CA GLN A 199 -18.27 3.60 14.79
C GLN A 199 -18.84 3.42 16.21
N HIS A 200 -18.56 4.37 17.13
CA HIS A 200 -19.06 4.31 18.52
C HIS A 200 -20.53 4.73 18.67
N SER A 201 -21.12 5.41 17.69
CA SER A 201 -22.57 5.67 17.64
C SER A 201 -23.38 4.38 17.64
N GLY A 202 -22.77 3.29 17.13
CA GLY A 202 -23.42 2.00 16.99
C GLY A 202 -24.47 1.95 15.87
N LEU A 203 -24.62 3.01 15.06
CA LEU A 203 -25.58 3.08 13.96
C LEU A 203 -25.00 2.62 12.62
N CYS A 204 -23.67 2.61 12.47
CA CYS A 204 -22.97 2.13 11.28
C CYS A 204 -21.71 1.33 11.66
N GLU A 205 -21.30 0.43 10.76
CA GLU A 205 -20.00 -0.24 10.82
C GLU A 205 -19.01 0.55 9.98
N VAL A 206 -17.82 0.82 10.52
CA VAL A 206 -16.81 1.64 9.83
C VAL A 206 -15.65 0.75 9.45
N PHE A 207 -15.41 0.65 8.15
CA PHE A 207 -14.31 -0.10 7.58
C PHE A 207 -13.23 0.87 7.09
N TYR A 208 -12.37 1.25 8.03
CA TYR A 208 -11.32 2.25 7.80
C TYR A 208 -10.23 1.70 6.87
N ILE A 209 -9.97 2.40 5.77
CA ILE A 209 -8.89 2.11 4.81
C ILE A 209 -8.13 3.42 4.58
N VAL A 210 -6.80 3.38 4.68
CA VAL A 210 -5.97 4.56 4.49
C VAL A 210 -5.57 4.67 3.02
N CYS A 211 -6.14 5.65 2.33
CA CYS A 211 -5.82 5.99 0.94
C CYS A 211 -4.92 7.24 0.86
N ALA A 212 -3.90 7.30 1.72
CA ALA A 212 -3.00 8.45 1.85
C ALA A 212 -1.80 8.36 0.89
N LYS A 213 -1.20 9.51 0.55
CA LYS A 213 0.08 9.55 -0.16
C LYS A 213 1.22 9.20 0.82
N PRO A 214 2.34 8.64 0.35
CA PRO A 214 3.51 8.44 1.20
C PRO A 214 3.95 9.76 1.87
N GLY A 215 4.17 9.71 3.19
CA GLY A 215 4.48 10.86 4.05
C GLY A 215 3.30 11.37 4.90
N ASP A 216 2.06 11.10 4.49
CA ASP A 216 0.87 11.34 5.34
C ASP A 216 0.65 10.19 6.35
N SER A 217 1.31 9.04 6.13
CA SER A 217 1.18 7.77 6.86
C SER A 217 1.91 7.72 8.21
N ASP A 218 2.53 8.81 8.65
CA ASP A 218 3.34 8.84 9.90
C ASP A 218 2.50 8.87 11.19
N GLN A 219 1.18 8.97 11.10
CA GLN A 219 0.33 8.87 12.28
C GLN A 219 0.21 7.42 12.74
N ARG A 220 0.52 7.18 14.01
CA ARG A 220 0.48 5.83 14.63
C ARG A 220 -0.86 5.11 14.43
N VAL A 221 -1.97 5.85 14.41
CA VAL A 221 -3.33 5.31 14.16
C VAL A 221 -3.45 4.57 12.82
N TYR A 222 -2.67 4.95 11.81
CA TYR A 222 -2.72 4.32 10.49
C TYR A 222 -2.00 2.98 10.45
N LYS A 223 -1.01 2.75 11.33
CA LYS A 223 -0.28 1.47 11.41
C LYS A 223 -1.21 0.30 11.72
N ALA A 224 -2.24 0.53 12.54
CA ALA A 224 -3.27 -0.47 12.84
C ALA A 224 -4.07 -0.91 11.60
N PHE A 225 -4.09 -0.11 10.54
CA PHE A 225 -4.81 -0.41 9.30
C PHE A 225 -3.87 -0.68 8.12
N ASP A 226 -2.55 -0.76 8.34
CA ASP A 226 -1.57 -0.85 7.26
C ASP A 226 -1.76 -2.11 6.42
N LYS A 227 -1.83 -3.29 7.07
CA LYS A 227 -2.06 -4.59 6.39
C LYS A 227 -3.32 -4.59 5.52
N ARG A 228 -4.43 -4.09 6.07
CA ARG A 228 -5.70 -3.92 5.33
C ARG A 228 -5.54 -2.97 4.14
N SER A 229 -4.91 -1.82 4.37
CA SER A 229 -4.74 -0.77 3.35
C SER A 229 -3.81 -1.22 2.23
N LYS A 230 -2.73 -1.95 2.57
CA LYS A 230 -1.86 -2.65 1.63
C LYS A 230 -2.63 -3.69 0.82
N SER A 231 -3.43 -4.54 1.48
CA SER A 231 -4.27 -5.54 0.79
C SER A 231 -5.22 -4.88 -0.21
N PHE A 232 -5.89 -3.80 0.19
CA PHE A 232 -6.74 -3.02 -0.71
C PHE A 232 -5.96 -2.46 -1.91
N ARG A 233 -4.80 -1.82 -1.68
CA ARG A 233 -3.94 -1.29 -2.76
C ARG A 233 -3.49 -2.39 -3.71
N ARG A 234 -3.14 -3.58 -3.20
CA ARG A 234 -2.78 -4.76 -4.01
C ARG A 234 -3.95 -5.24 -4.87
N CYS A 235 -5.16 -5.29 -4.33
CA CYS A 235 -6.35 -5.63 -5.12
C CYS A 235 -6.56 -4.65 -6.27
N VAL A 236 -6.50 -3.35 -5.98
CA VAL A 236 -6.62 -2.31 -7.01
C VAL A 236 -5.52 -2.49 -8.06
N ALA A 237 -4.27 -2.66 -7.65
CA ALA A 237 -3.14 -2.84 -8.58
C ALA A 237 -3.29 -4.10 -9.47
N ALA A 238 -3.73 -5.22 -8.91
CA ALA A 238 -3.97 -6.46 -9.67
C ALA A 238 -5.10 -6.29 -10.71
N ASP A 239 -6.13 -5.53 -10.36
CA ASP A 239 -7.29 -5.27 -11.21
C ASP A 239 -7.02 -4.21 -12.28
N MET A 240 -6.08 -3.28 -12.05
CA MET A 240 -5.76 -2.19 -12.99
C MET A 240 -5.31 -2.68 -14.37
N ASN A 241 -4.77 -3.90 -14.48
CA ASN A 241 -4.43 -4.49 -15.78
C ASN A 241 -5.67 -4.89 -16.60
N GLN A 242 -6.79 -5.14 -15.92
CA GLN A 242 -8.07 -5.54 -16.52
C GLN A 242 -9.02 -4.35 -16.70
N LEU A 243 -8.88 -3.34 -15.84
CA LEU A 243 -9.68 -2.12 -15.86
C LEU A 243 -9.10 -1.12 -16.86
N LYS A 244 -9.87 -0.75 -17.89
CA LYS A 244 -9.43 0.20 -18.93
C LYS A 244 -9.11 1.58 -18.35
N SER A 245 -10.12 2.24 -17.78
CA SER A 245 -10.04 3.59 -17.22
C SER A 245 -10.25 3.63 -15.70
N GLY A 246 -10.58 2.48 -15.09
CA GLY A 246 -10.96 2.41 -13.68
C GLY A 246 -12.29 3.11 -13.38
N SER A 247 -13.12 3.38 -14.39
CA SER A 247 -14.42 4.00 -14.20
C SER A 247 -15.38 3.06 -13.44
N ILE A 248 -16.41 3.63 -12.81
CA ILE A 248 -17.47 2.83 -12.16
C ILE A 248 -18.11 1.88 -13.17
N GLY A 249 -18.27 2.30 -14.43
CA GLY A 249 -18.77 1.46 -15.52
C GLY A 249 -17.85 0.27 -15.80
N ASP A 250 -16.53 0.50 -15.85
CA ASP A 250 -15.54 -0.56 -16.07
C ASP A 250 -15.54 -1.57 -14.91
N ILE A 251 -15.57 -1.08 -13.68
CA ILE A 251 -15.65 -1.94 -12.49
C ILE A 251 -16.92 -2.78 -12.56
N ARG A 252 -18.10 -2.14 -12.69
CA ARG A 252 -19.40 -2.83 -12.75
C ARG A 252 -19.51 -3.82 -13.92
N GLY A 253 -18.90 -3.49 -15.06
CA GLY A 253 -18.90 -4.34 -16.26
C GLY A 253 -17.93 -5.51 -16.19
N THR A 254 -16.98 -5.50 -15.26
CA THR A 254 -16.02 -6.59 -15.08
C THR A 254 -16.62 -7.70 -14.22
N ARG A 255 -16.48 -8.96 -14.68
CA ARG A 255 -17.11 -10.12 -14.05
C ARG A 255 -16.45 -10.50 -12.72
N GLN A 256 -15.12 -10.45 -12.67
CA GLN A 256 -14.31 -10.94 -11.56
C GLN A 256 -13.17 -9.95 -11.28
N LEU A 257 -12.99 -9.59 -10.01
CA LEU A 257 -11.98 -8.63 -9.57
C LEU A 257 -11.44 -9.03 -8.17
N TYR A 258 -10.18 -8.73 -7.90
CA TYR A 258 -9.62 -8.84 -6.55
C TYR A 258 -10.32 -7.88 -5.58
N LEU A 259 -10.71 -6.70 -6.07
CA LEU A 259 -11.50 -5.74 -5.31
C LEU A 259 -12.85 -6.32 -4.86
N TYR A 260 -13.46 -7.20 -5.66
CA TYR A 260 -14.68 -7.90 -5.25
C TYR A 260 -14.41 -8.89 -4.11
N GLY A 261 -13.29 -9.61 -4.16
CA GLY A 261 -12.87 -10.50 -3.07
C GLY A 261 -12.69 -9.73 -1.76
N PHE A 262 -12.00 -8.59 -1.84
CA PHE A 262 -11.82 -7.69 -0.71
C PHE A 262 -13.15 -7.19 -0.12
N ILE A 263 -14.07 -6.73 -0.97
CA ILE A 263 -15.38 -6.24 -0.54
C ILE A 263 -16.21 -7.37 0.09
N VAL A 264 -16.25 -8.55 -0.51
CA VAL A 264 -16.97 -9.71 0.03
C VAL A 264 -16.49 -10.05 1.43
N ALA A 265 -15.18 -10.14 1.61
CA ALA A 265 -14.56 -10.45 2.89
C ALA A 265 -14.82 -9.36 3.94
N ALA A 266 -14.72 -8.08 3.56
CA ALA A 266 -15.09 -6.96 4.40
C ALA A 266 -16.57 -7.00 4.86
N LEU A 267 -17.49 -7.34 3.95
CA LEU A 267 -18.92 -7.44 4.26
C LEU A 267 -19.26 -8.63 5.16
N ARG A 268 -18.51 -9.73 5.05
CA ARG A 268 -18.65 -10.94 5.88
C ARG A 268 -17.97 -10.83 7.25
N GLY A 269 -17.04 -9.89 7.41
CA GLY A 269 -16.22 -9.79 8.60
C GLY A 269 -15.09 -10.83 8.63
N ASP A 270 -14.64 -11.27 7.46
CA ASP A 270 -13.55 -12.22 7.33
C ASP A 270 -12.21 -11.53 7.62
N SER A 271 -11.34 -12.19 8.39
CA SER A 271 -10.01 -11.68 8.73
C SER A 271 -9.05 -11.68 7.54
N THR A 272 -9.27 -12.59 6.60
CA THR A 272 -8.47 -12.79 5.39
C THR A 272 -9.33 -13.30 4.24
N PHE A 273 -8.85 -13.14 3.01
CA PHE A 273 -9.46 -13.78 1.84
C PHE A 273 -8.40 -14.16 0.80
N CYS A 274 -8.77 -15.04 -0.12
CA CYS A 274 -7.87 -15.51 -1.17
C CYS A 274 -8.46 -15.22 -2.55
N GLY A 275 -7.67 -14.56 -3.40
CA GLY A 275 -8.00 -14.39 -4.82
C GLY A 275 -9.19 -13.48 -5.13
N PRO A 276 -9.61 -13.42 -6.41
CA PRO A 276 -10.67 -12.55 -6.86
C PRO A 276 -12.06 -13.19 -6.76
N ALA A 277 -13.07 -12.37 -6.52
CA ALA A 277 -14.47 -12.80 -6.44
C ALA A 277 -15.32 -12.26 -7.60
N LEU A 278 -16.51 -12.81 -7.76
CA LEU A 278 -17.50 -12.38 -8.74
C LEU A 278 -18.30 -11.18 -8.24
N ARG A 279 -18.79 -10.36 -9.17
CA ARG A 279 -19.72 -9.27 -8.85
C ARG A 279 -20.99 -9.76 -8.15
N SER A 280 -21.51 -10.93 -8.54
CA SER A 280 -22.69 -11.53 -7.92
C SER A 280 -22.48 -11.85 -6.44
N GLU A 281 -21.27 -12.26 -6.05
CA GLU A 281 -20.95 -12.57 -4.65
C GLU A 281 -20.95 -11.32 -3.77
N VAL A 282 -20.56 -10.16 -4.32
CA VAL A 282 -20.69 -8.86 -3.63
C VAL A 282 -22.17 -8.53 -3.40
N VAL A 283 -23.02 -8.71 -4.42
CA VAL A 283 -24.46 -8.46 -4.31
C VAL A 283 -25.09 -9.38 -3.28
N GLU A 284 -24.77 -10.67 -3.33
CA GLU A 284 -25.25 -11.65 -2.34
C GLU A 284 -24.82 -11.30 -0.91
N ALA A 285 -23.57 -10.84 -0.72
CA ALA A 285 -23.08 -10.40 0.58
C ALA A 285 -23.85 -9.17 1.10
N LEU A 286 -24.14 -8.19 0.23
CA LEU A 286 -24.93 -7.01 0.57
C LEU A 286 -26.38 -7.38 0.91
N GLU A 287 -27.03 -8.22 0.11
CA GLU A 287 -28.40 -8.68 0.38
C GLU A 287 -28.50 -9.48 1.68
N ARG A 288 -27.52 -10.34 1.97
CA ARG A 288 -27.47 -11.09 3.23
C ARG A 288 -27.41 -10.14 4.42
N ARG A 289 -26.55 -9.11 4.35
CA ARG A 289 -26.46 -8.09 5.39
C ARG A 289 -27.79 -7.35 5.59
N GLN A 290 -28.46 -6.97 4.51
CA GLN A 290 -29.76 -6.31 4.58
C GLN A 290 -30.82 -7.21 5.24
N LYS A 291 -30.89 -8.49 4.85
CA LYS A 291 -31.82 -9.49 5.44
C LYS A 291 -31.56 -9.71 6.93
N CYS A 292 -30.30 -9.66 7.36
CA CYS A 292 -29.93 -9.82 8.76
C CYS A 292 -30.04 -8.52 9.58
N GLY A 293 -30.49 -7.40 8.99
CA GLY A 293 -30.55 -6.11 9.67
C GLY A 293 -29.17 -5.57 10.06
N ALA A 294 -28.11 -6.00 9.36
CA ALA A 294 -26.76 -5.54 9.61
C ALA A 294 -26.63 -4.04 9.29
N LYS A 295 -25.72 -3.37 10.01
CA LYS A 295 -25.55 -1.93 9.92
C LYS A 295 -24.92 -1.53 8.58
N PRO A 296 -25.17 -0.30 8.09
CA PRO A 296 -24.47 0.22 6.91
C PRO A 296 -22.95 0.18 7.11
N CYS A 297 -22.20 -0.29 6.10
CA CYS A 297 -20.74 -0.23 6.09
C CYS A 297 -20.26 1.08 5.47
N LEU A 298 -19.42 1.82 6.18
CA LEU A 298 -18.84 3.07 5.73
C LEU A 298 -17.33 2.89 5.49
N PHE A 299 -16.86 3.32 4.33
CA PHE A 299 -15.44 3.33 3.96
C PHE A 299 -14.95 4.78 3.94
N PRO A 300 -14.49 5.31 5.09
CA PRO A 300 -14.01 6.68 5.16
C PRO A 300 -12.69 6.80 4.40
N ARG A 301 -12.52 7.92 3.70
CA ARG A 301 -11.27 8.29 3.02
C ARG A 301 -10.36 9.10 3.93
#